data_AF-A0A954Z8E4-F1
#
_entry.id   AF-A0A954Z8E4-F1
#
_cell.length_a   1.000
_cell.length_b   1.000
_cell.length_c   1.000
_cell.angle_alpha   90.00
_cell.angle_beta   90.00
_cell.angle_gamma   90.00
#
_symmetry.space_group_name_H-M   'P 1'
#
loop_
_entity.id
_entity.type
_entity.pdbx_description
1 polymer ?
#
loop_
_entity_poly.entity_id
_entity_poly.type
_entity_poly.pdbx_seq_one_letter_code
_entity_poly.pdbx_strand_id
1 'polypeptide(L)'
;DLDDHATLVATLQRKVGRLVCNGFPTGIEVCAAMHHGGPYPAATHSGFTSIGHASIYRFARPVCFQNFPDAALPAELQEANPRGIARLVDGKLITK
;
A
#
# COMPACT_ATOMS: atom_id res chain seq x y z
N ASP A 1 -9.63 -28.52 1.53
CA ASP A 1 -10.69 -27.52 1.81
C ASP A 1 -10.49 -26.23 1.00
N LEU A 2 -9.57 -25.33 1.35
CA LEU A 2 -9.36 -24.10 0.55
C LEU A 2 -8.91 -24.39 -0.89
N ASP A 3 -8.07 -25.40 -1.10
CA ASP A 3 -7.65 -25.82 -2.45
C ASP A 3 -8.84 -26.34 -3.27
N ASP A 4 -9.73 -27.10 -2.64
CA ASP A 4 -10.97 -27.61 -3.25
C ASP A 4 -12.00 -26.50 -3.52
N HIS A 5 -11.83 -25.34 -2.88
CA HIS A 5 -12.70 -24.17 -2.99
C HIS A 5 -11.98 -22.93 -3.55
N ALA A 6 -10.91 -23.13 -4.33
CA ALA A 6 -10.12 -22.04 -4.91
C ALA A 6 -10.99 -21.05 -5.71
N THR A 7 -12.03 -21.54 -6.39
CA THR A 7 -13.00 -20.70 -7.13
C THR A 7 -13.74 -19.73 -6.23
N LEU A 8 -14.09 -20.14 -5.00
CA LEU A 8 -14.75 -19.27 -4.03
C LEU A 8 -13.78 -18.18 -3.57
N VAL A 9 -12.54 -18.54 -3.21
CA VAL A 9 -11.51 -17.58 -2.79
C VAL A 9 -11.24 -16.56 -3.90
N ALA A 10 -11.04 -17.03 -5.14
CA ALA A 10 -10.84 -16.17 -6.30
C ALA A 10 -12.04 -15.25 -6.57
N THR A 11 -13.26 -15.74 -6.33
CA THR A 11 -14.47 -14.92 -6.46
C THR A 11 -14.51 -13.84 -5.38
N LEU A 12 -14.28 -14.19 -4.11
CA LEU A 12 -14.32 -13.25 -3.00
C LEU A 12 -13.20 -12.20 -3.09
N GLN A 13 -11.98 -12.57 -3.53
CA GLN A 13 -10.87 -11.64 -3.79
C GLN A 13 -11.26 -10.47 -4.72
N ARG A 14 -12.17 -10.70 -5.66
CA ARG A 14 -12.67 -9.64 -6.56
C ARG A 14 -13.76 -8.77 -5.94
N LYS A 15 -14.29 -9.14 -4.77
CA LYS A 15 -15.48 -8.55 -4.16
C LYS A 15 -15.22 -7.86 -2.83
N VAL A 16 -14.18 -8.23 -2.09
CA VAL A 16 -13.90 -7.70 -0.75
C VAL A 16 -12.50 -7.11 -0.64
N GLY A 17 -12.29 -6.20 0.32
CA GLY A 17 -10.96 -5.70 0.66
C GLY A 17 -10.18 -6.58 1.65
N ARG A 18 -10.87 -7.45 2.41
CA ARG A 18 -10.24 -8.33 3.39
C ARG A 18 -11.00 -9.65 3.50
N LEU A 19 -10.25 -10.75 3.51
CA LEU A 19 -10.75 -12.11 3.72
C LEU A 19 -10.35 -12.58 5.11
N VAL A 20 -11.26 -13.28 5.78
CA VAL A 20 -11.03 -13.90 7.09
C VAL A 20 -11.40 -15.37 6.97
N CYS A 21 -10.50 -16.26 7.39
CA CYS A 21 -10.73 -17.70 7.44
C CYS A 21 -10.97 -18.10 8.90
N ASN A 22 -12.02 -18.88 9.17
CA ASN A 22 -12.34 -19.42 10.50
C ASN A 22 -12.40 -18.38 11.62
N GLY A 23 -12.96 -17.20 11.32
CA GLY A 23 -13.11 -16.11 12.27
C GLY A 23 -14.19 -15.12 11.86
N PHE A 24 -14.56 -14.22 12.76
CA PHE A 24 -15.54 -13.17 12.48
C PHE A 24 -14.87 -11.90 11.92
N PRO A 25 -15.54 -11.17 11.02
CA PRO A 25 -14.93 -10.03 10.34
C PRO A 25 -14.91 -8.74 11.17
N THR A 26 -15.49 -8.75 12.39
CA THR A 26 -15.71 -7.56 13.22
C THR A 26 -14.41 -6.94 13.75
N GLY A 27 -13.41 -7.76 14.07
CA GLY A 27 -12.10 -7.28 14.50
C GLY A 27 -11.33 -6.59 13.38
N ILE A 28 -10.78 -5.41 13.68
CA ILE A 28 -9.93 -4.64 12.77
C ILE A 28 -8.62 -4.31 13.48
N GLU A 29 -7.53 -4.93 13.03
CA GLU A 29 -6.19 -4.62 13.50
C GLU A 29 -5.63 -3.36 12.81
N VAL A 30 -4.96 -2.51 13.58
CA VAL A 30 -4.26 -1.33 13.05
C VAL A 30 -2.79 -1.71 12.80
N CYS A 31 -2.51 -2.28 11.63
CA CYS A 31 -1.18 -2.74 11.25
C CYS A 31 -0.82 -2.39 9.80
N ALA A 32 0.41 -2.67 9.40
CA ALA A 32 0.90 -2.37 8.05
C ALA A 32 0.19 -3.19 6.94
N ALA A 33 -0.27 -4.41 7.25
CA ALA A 33 -0.89 -5.32 6.30
C ALA A 33 -2.42 -5.10 6.14
N MET A 34 -3.03 -4.22 6.94
CA MET A 34 -4.48 -4.03 6.93
C MET A 34 -4.95 -3.39 5.62
N HIS A 35 -6.05 -3.93 5.08
CA HIS A 35 -6.84 -3.30 4.02
C HIS A 35 -8.31 -3.19 4.44
N HIS A 36 -8.64 -2.12 5.16
CA HIS A 36 -10.02 -1.71 5.41
C HIS A 36 -10.52 -0.88 4.21
N GLY A 37 -11.35 -1.50 3.37
CA GLY A 37 -11.83 -0.94 2.11
C GLY A 37 -12.41 -2.03 1.20
N GLY A 38 -12.41 -1.81 -0.11
CA GLY A 38 -12.84 -2.80 -1.10
C GLY A 38 -13.55 -2.16 -2.31
N PRO A 39 -14.03 -2.98 -3.27
CA PRO A 39 -14.89 -2.52 -4.35
C PRO A 39 -16.12 -1.74 -3.85
N TYR A 40 -16.64 -0.84 -4.67
CA TYR A 40 -17.90 -0.14 -4.38
C TYR A 40 -19.04 -1.14 -4.10
N PRO A 41 -19.87 -0.94 -3.05
CA PRO A 41 -20.00 0.25 -2.21
C PRO A 41 -19.16 0.25 -0.93
N ALA A 42 -18.29 -0.75 -0.70
CA ALA A 42 -17.47 -0.82 0.51
C ALA A 42 -16.52 0.38 0.66
N ALA A 43 -16.00 0.88 -0.47
CA ALA A 43 -15.31 2.16 -0.56
C ALA A 43 -15.61 2.82 -1.91
N THR A 44 -15.48 4.15 -1.98
CA THR A 44 -15.55 4.90 -3.25
C THR A 44 -14.27 4.78 -4.07
N HIS A 45 -13.15 4.38 -3.45
CA HIS A 45 -11.88 4.13 -4.12
C HIS A 45 -11.24 2.85 -3.59
N SER A 46 -11.38 1.75 -4.33
CA SER A 46 -10.99 0.40 -3.89
C SER A 46 -9.48 0.19 -3.71
N GLY A 47 -8.65 0.96 -4.42
CA GLY A 47 -7.20 0.86 -4.36
C GLY A 47 -6.55 1.40 -3.08
N PHE A 48 -7.31 2.05 -2.20
CA PHE A 48 -6.80 2.58 -0.93
C PHE A 48 -7.42 1.85 0.26
N THR A 49 -6.75 1.97 1.41
CA THR A 49 -7.30 1.58 2.70
C THR A 49 -7.55 2.79 3.60
N SER A 50 -8.58 2.71 4.46
CA SER A 50 -8.86 3.72 5.47
C SER A 50 -8.23 3.46 6.84
N ILE A 51 -7.69 2.26 7.09
CA ILE A 51 -7.03 1.87 8.35
C ILE A 51 -5.70 1.17 8.02
N GLY A 52 -4.68 1.39 8.84
CA GLY A 52 -3.34 0.81 8.65
C GLY A 52 -2.38 1.79 8.00
N HIS A 53 -1.10 1.40 7.92
CA HIS A 53 -0.02 2.33 7.54
C HIS A 53 -0.20 2.91 6.12
N ALA A 54 -0.68 2.09 5.18
CA ALA A 54 -0.91 2.50 3.80
C ALA A 54 -2.03 3.56 3.63
N SER A 55 -2.82 3.84 4.68
CA SER A 55 -3.88 4.86 4.62
C SER A 55 -3.34 6.28 4.39
N ILE A 56 -2.08 6.56 4.75
CA ILE A 56 -1.42 7.86 4.52
C ILE A 56 -1.39 8.23 3.04
N TYR A 57 -1.31 7.23 2.13
CA TYR A 57 -1.23 7.47 0.70
C TYR A 57 -2.51 8.06 0.08
N ARG A 58 -3.63 8.05 0.81
CA ARG A 58 -4.86 8.77 0.40
C ARG A 58 -4.68 10.29 0.36
N PHE A 59 -3.69 10.80 1.10
CA PHE A 59 -3.45 12.23 1.27
C PHE A 59 -2.13 12.67 0.60
N ALA A 60 -1.50 11.78 -0.16
CA ALA A 60 -0.24 12.04 -0.84
C ALA A 60 -0.40 11.90 -2.35
N ARG A 61 0.50 12.54 -3.11
CA ARG A 61 0.65 12.34 -4.55
C ARG A 61 2.13 12.24 -4.92
N PRO A 62 2.51 11.40 -5.89
CA PRO A 62 3.88 11.39 -6.41
C PRO A 62 4.17 12.64 -7.25
N VAL A 63 5.43 13.08 -7.24
CA VAL A 63 5.96 14.14 -8.12
C VAL A 63 7.30 13.64 -8.68
N CYS A 64 7.49 13.79 -9.99
CA CYS A 64 8.73 13.42 -10.68
C CYS A 64 9.61 14.65 -10.90
N PHE A 65 10.91 14.53 -10.63
CA PHE A 65 11.91 15.54 -10.90
C PHE A 65 12.86 15.00 -11.97
N GLN A 66 12.96 15.69 -13.11
CA GLN A 66 13.80 15.26 -14.23
C GLN A 66 14.87 16.31 -14.50
N ASN A 67 16.13 15.88 -14.58
CA ASN A 67 17.29 16.74 -14.87
C ASN A 67 17.41 17.97 -13.94
N PHE A 68 16.98 17.83 -12.68
CA PHE A 68 17.10 18.88 -11.67
C PHE A 68 18.52 18.87 -11.07
N PRO A 69 19.12 20.05 -10.80
CA PRO A 69 20.33 20.11 -9.99
C PRO A 69 20.10 19.51 -8.59
N ASP A 70 21.04 18.70 -8.10
CA ASP A 70 20.90 17.98 -6.82
C ASP A 70 20.59 18.93 -5.64
N ALA A 71 21.27 20.08 -5.59
CA ALA A 71 21.05 21.10 -4.56
C ALA A 71 19.62 21.72 -4.57
N ALA A 72 18.89 21.60 -5.67
CA ALA A 72 17.50 22.07 -5.80
C ALA A 72 16.46 20.97 -5.55
N LEU A 73 16.89 19.71 -5.36
CA LEU A 73 15.99 18.61 -5.01
C LEU A 73 15.60 18.66 -3.52
N PRO A 74 14.40 18.15 -3.17
CA PRO A 74 14.06 17.83 -1.78
C PRO A 74 15.10 16.90 -1.16
N ALA A 75 15.34 17.03 0.15
CA ALA A 75 16.34 16.24 0.87
C ALA A 75 16.14 14.72 0.71
N GLU A 76 14.90 14.27 0.52
CA GLU A 76 14.53 12.87 0.31
C GLU A 76 15.01 12.31 -1.04
N LEU A 77 15.24 13.18 -2.04
CA LEU A 77 15.66 12.81 -3.39
C LEU A 77 17.13 13.11 -3.69
N GLN A 78 17.82 13.86 -2.82
CA GLN A 78 19.25 14.17 -2.99
C GLN A 78 20.12 12.91 -2.99
N GLU A 79 21.17 12.89 -3.82
CA GLU A 79 22.04 11.71 -4.02
C GLU A 79 22.64 11.19 -2.71
N ALA A 80 23.12 12.12 -1.86
CA ALA A 80 23.73 11.83 -0.57
C ALA A 80 22.81 11.09 0.44
N ASN A 81 21.50 10.99 0.16
CA ASN A 81 20.47 10.43 1.05
C ASN A 81 20.60 10.96 2.50
N PRO A 82 20.53 12.29 2.71
CA PRO A 82 20.72 12.89 4.03
C PRO A 82 19.69 12.39 5.07
N ARG A 83 18.53 11.91 4.63
CA ARG A 83 17.49 11.34 5.48
C ARG A 83 17.71 9.86 5.84
N GLY A 84 18.64 9.18 5.18
CA GLY A 84 18.90 7.76 5.40
C GLY A 84 17.69 6.86 5.12
N ILE A 85 16.77 7.31 4.25
CA ILE A 85 15.54 6.57 3.96
C ILE A 85 15.78 5.45 2.95
N ALA A 86 14.91 4.45 2.95
CA ALA A 86 14.87 3.43 1.91
C ALA A 86 14.44 4.06 0.57
N ARG A 87 15.18 3.79 -0.50
CA ARG A 87 14.87 4.25 -1.85
C ARG A 87 14.92 3.08 -2.83
N LEU A 88 14.11 3.15 -3.87
CA LEU A 88 14.19 2.20 -4.99
C LEU A 88 15.03 2.84 -6.10
N VAL A 89 16.21 2.29 -6.37
CA VAL A 89 17.12 2.75 -7.43
C VAL A 89 17.33 1.60 -8.40
N ASP A 90 16.99 1.80 -9.67
CA ASP A 90 17.04 0.77 -10.72
C ASP A 90 16.40 -0.57 -10.32
N GLY A 91 15.25 -0.48 -9.64
CA GLY A 91 14.50 -1.65 -9.15
C GLY A 91 15.08 -2.33 -7.92
N LYS A 92 16.15 -1.80 -7.31
CA LYS A 92 16.76 -2.33 -6.09
C LYS A 92 16.48 -1.42 -4.90
N LEU A 93 16.03 -2.03 -3.80
CA LEU A 93 15.84 -1.29 -2.56
C LEU A 93 17.22 -1.02 -1.95
N ILE A 94 17.57 0.25 -1.83
CA ILE A 94 18.75 0.71 -1.13
C ILE A 94 18.30 1.33 0.20
N THR A 95 18.81 0.79 1.29
CA THR A 95 18.97 1.52 2.54
C THR A 95 20.42 1.93 2.62
N LYS A 96 20.72 3.06 3.25
CA LYS A 96 22.10 3.53 3.40
C LYS A 96 23.02 2.42 3.92
#